data_AF-A0A2D4MW59-F1
#
_entry.id   AF-A0A2D4MW59-F1
#
_cell.length_a   1.000
_cell.length_b   1.000
_cell.length_c   1.000
_cell.angle_alpha   90.00
_cell.angle_beta   90.00
_cell.angle_gamma   90.00
#
_symmetry.space_group_name_H-M   'P 1'
#
loop_
_entity.id
_entity.type
_entity.pdbx_description
1 polymer ?
#
loop_
_entity_poly.entity_id
_entity_poly.type
_entity_poly.pdbx_seq_one_letter_code
_entity_poly.pdbx_strand_id
1 'polypeptide(L)'
;MELVGCLFSRNWNIREMALRRLSHDVSGALLLANGESTGNSGSSSGNTTSPGTLGAANGSSQTNISGDVVVESCCSVLSMVCADPVYKVYVAALKTLRAMLVYTPCHSLTERTKLQQLLKPVVETILVKCADPNSRTSQLSVSTLMEMCKGQAGELAIGREILKSGSIGIGGIDFVLNCILGTQSEPNNWQALLGRLCLIDRLLLEFPGDFYPHIISGDILQADAIIDRYEKLLSLLSFALRSIDNSHSMVGKLSRRIFLSAARMVARVPQVFVKLIEMLSMT
;
A
#
# COMPACT_ATOMS: atom_id res chain seq x y z
N MET A 1 -14.16 4.65 -23.27
CA MET A 1 -13.69 6.05 -23.39
C MET A 1 -14.44 7.02 -22.48
N GLU A 2 -15.77 6.88 -22.29
CA GLU A 2 -16.56 7.84 -21.48
C GLU A 2 -16.14 7.94 -20.01
N LEU A 3 -15.86 6.83 -19.34
CA LEU A 3 -15.47 6.83 -17.91
C LEU A 3 -14.15 7.56 -17.67
N VAL A 4 -13.15 7.30 -18.52
CA VAL A 4 -11.84 7.97 -18.44
C VAL A 4 -12.00 9.47 -18.63
N GLY A 5 -12.80 9.92 -19.59
CA GLY A 5 -13.10 11.34 -19.78
C GLY A 5 -13.73 12.01 -18.54
N CYS A 6 -14.58 11.28 -17.81
CA CYS A 6 -15.19 11.78 -16.57
C CYS A 6 -14.15 11.98 -15.46
N LEU A 7 -13.11 11.15 -15.38
CA LEU A 7 -12.02 11.29 -14.40
C LEU A 7 -11.17 12.56 -14.61
N PHE A 8 -11.11 13.08 -15.84
CA PHE A 8 -10.43 14.33 -16.17
C PHE A 8 -11.34 15.57 -16.13
N SER A 9 -12.60 15.41 -15.72
CA SER A 9 -13.55 16.53 -15.67
C SER A 9 -13.09 17.60 -14.67
N ARG A 10 -13.26 18.88 -15.04
CA ARG A 10 -13.05 20.00 -14.12
C ARG A 10 -14.03 19.97 -12.94
N ASN A 11 -15.21 19.38 -13.12
CA ASN A 11 -16.20 19.23 -12.05
C ASN A 11 -15.84 18.05 -11.14
N TRP A 12 -15.51 18.34 -9.89
CA TRP A 12 -15.13 17.32 -8.91
C TRP A 12 -16.24 16.31 -8.61
N ASN A 13 -17.52 16.69 -8.72
CA ASN A 13 -18.63 15.76 -8.54
C ASN A 13 -18.62 14.68 -9.64
N ILE A 14 -18.31 15.06 -10.88
CA ILE A 14 -18.22 14.11 -12.00
C ILE A 14 -17.05 13.16 -11.78
N ARG A 15 -15.89 13.67 -11.34
CA ARG A 15 -14.73 12.83 -10.99
C ARG A 15 -15.05 11.86 -9.86
N GLU A 16 -15.70 12.34 -8.79
CA GLU A 16 -16.12 11.49 -7.67
C GLU A 16 -17.09 10.39 -8.11
N MET A 17 -18.12 10.74 -8.90
CA MET A 17 -19.07 9.77 -9.45
C MET A 17 -18.39 8.75 -10.36
N ALA A 18 -17.43 9.19 -11.17
CA ALA A 18 -16.63 8.30 -12.00
C ALA A 18 -15.83 7.31 -11.16
N LEU A 19 -15.23 7.72 -10.05
CA LEU A 19 -14.52 6.81 -9.14
C LEU A 19 -15.45 5.82 -8.44
N ARG A 20 -16.64 6.25 -8.04
CA ARG A 20 -17.66 5.35 -7.48
C ARG A 20 -18.08 4.29 -8.51
N ARG A 21 -18.29 4.70 -9.77
CA ARG A 21 -18.58 3.76 -10.86
C ARG A 21 -17.41 2.82 -11.13
N LEU A 22 -16.19 3.35 -11.22
CA LEU A 22 -14.97 2.56 -11.40
C LEU A 22 -14.81 1.50 -10.30
N SER A 23 -15.13 1.86 -9.05
CA SER A 23 -15.12 0.92 -7.92
C SER A 23 -16.04 -0.28 -8.17
N HIS A 24 -17.26 -0.05 -8.66
CA HIS A 24 -18.21 -1.13 -8.98
C HIS A 24 -17.74 -1.95 -10.19
N ASP A 25 -17.27 -1.28 -11.25
CA ASP A 25 -16.80 -1.93 -12.47
C ASP A 25 -15.59 -2.85 -12.19
N VAL A 26 -14.64 -2.40 -11.36
CA VAL A 26 -13.47 -3.19 -10.95
C VAL A 26 -13.86 -4.37 -10.08
N SER A 27 -14.71 -4.18 -9.06
CA SER A 27 -15.18 -5.29 -8.23
C SER A 27 -15.93 -6.34 -9.05
N GLY A 28 -16.80 -5.92 -9.97
CA GLY A 28 -17.54 -6.82 -10.86
C GLY A 28 -16.62 -7.60 -11.80
N ALA A 29 -15.65 -6.92 -12.43
CA ALA A 29 -14.71 -7.57 -13.35
C ALA A 29 -13.80 -8.59 -12.65
N LEU A 30 -13.30 -8.27 -11.45
CA LEU A 30 -12.51 -9.20 -10.65
C LEU A 30 -13.35 -10.40 -10.19
N LEU A 31 -14.58 -10.19 -9.72
CA LEU A 31 -15.47 -11.30 -9.36
C LEU A 31 -15.74 -12.26 -10.52
N LEU A 32 -15.93 -11.73 -11.74
CA LEU A 32 -16.11 -12.55 -12.94
C LEU A 32 -14.85 -13.37 -13.27
N ALA A 33 -13.68 -12.73 -13.27
CA ALA A 33 -12.41 -13.41 -13.52
C ALA A 33 -12.11 -14.53 -12.49
N ASN A 34 -12.50 -14.32 -11.23
CA ASN A 34 -12.34 -15.30 -10.16
C ASN A 34 -13.38 -16.44 -10.25
N GLY A 35 -14.61 -16.16 -10.65
CA GLY A 35 -15.67 -17.16 -10.83
C GLY A 35 -15.34 -18.18 -11.92
N GLU A 36 -14.76 -17.73 -13.03
CA GLU A 36 -14.34 -18.58 -14.16
C GLU A 36 -13.24 -19.59 -13.77
N SER A 37 -12.36 -19.21 -12.84
CA SER A 37 -11.24 -20.06 -12.37
C SER A 37 -11.71 -21.27 -11.54
N THR A 38 -12.92 -21.23 -10.99
CA THR A 38 -13.45 -22.29 -10.11
C THR A 38 -14.28 -23.34 -10.87
N GLY A 39 -14.54 -23.13 -12.16
CA GLY A 39 -15.47 -23.94 -12.96
C GLY A 39 -14.87 -25.06 -13.80
N ASN A 40 -13.54 -25.19 -13.89
CA ASN A 40 -12.91 -26.09 -14.86
C ASN A 40 -12.14 -27.28 -14.25
N SER A 41 -12.76 -27.96 -13.28
CA SER A 41 -12.33 -29.29 -12.81
C SER A 41 -13.54 -30.22 -12.72
N GLY A 42 -13.92 -30.77 -13.87
CA GLY A 42 -15.05 -31.71 -14.00
C GLY A 42 -14.93 -32.54 -15.28
N SER A 43 -13.84 -33.29 -15.44
CA SER A 43 -13.72 -34.32 -16.45
C SER A 43 -14.49 -35.59 -16.01
N SER A 44 -15.58 -35.94 -16.70
CA SER A 44 -15.79 -37.30 -17.27
C SER A 44 -17.21 -37.52 -17.82
N SER A 45 -17.27 -37.98 -19.06
CA SER A 45 -18.15 -39.04 -19.60
C SER A 45 -19.68 -38.90 -19.53
N GLY A 46 -20.29 -38.76 -20.70
CA GLY A 46 -21.74 -38.93 -20.89
C GLY A 46 -22.15 -38.92 -22.35
N ASN A 47 -21.83 -39.99 -23.08
CA ASN A 47 -22.31 -40.25 -24.43
C ASN A 47 -23.84 -40.41 -24.40
N THR A 48 -24.62 -39.58 -25.10
CA THR A 48 -25.95 -39.95 -25.64
C THR A 48 -26.38 -38.99 -26.75
N THR A 49 -26.72 -39.61 -27.87
CA THR A 49 -27.26 -39.07 -29.10
C THR A 49 -28.72 -38.59 -28.94
N SER A 50 -29.06 -37.39 -29.42
CA SER A 50 -30.21 -37.15 -30.32
C SER A 50 -30.36 -35.67 -30.73
N PRO A 51 -30.95 -35.37 -31.90
CA PRO A 51 -30.86 -34.09 -32.57
C PRO A 51 -32.11 -33.21 -32.39
N GLY A 52 -31.91 -31.90 -32.42
CA GLY A 52 -32.96 -30.93 -32.71
C GLY A 52 -33.12 -29.85 -31.66
N THR A 53 -32.59 -28.66 -31.94
CA THR A 53 -33.38 -27.43 -32.09
C THR A 53 -32.47 -26.26 -32.44
N LEU A 54 -32.97 -25.43 -33.35
CA LEU A 54 -32.28 -24.33 -34.02
C LEU A 54 -32.04 -23.15 -33.07
N GLY A 55 -30.81 -22.63 -33.11
CA GLY A 55 -30.50 -21.21 -33.23
C GLY A 55 -31.15 -20.22 -32.28
N ALA A 56 -30.42 -19.86 -31.22
CA ALA A 56 -30.44 -18.50 -30.68
C ALA A 56 -28.99 -18.03 -30.52
N ALA A 57 -28.50 -17.33 -31.55
CA ALA A 57 -27.24 -16.63 -31.53
C ALA A 57 -27.33 -15.46 -30.55
N ASN A 58 -26.82 -15.65 -29.33
CA ASN A 58 -26.55 -14.54 -28.43
C ASN A 58 -25.04 -14.27 -28.44
N GLY A 59 -24.59 -13.64 -29.53
CA GLY A 59 -23.24 -13.11 -29.65
C GLY A 59 -23.08 -11.88 -28.77
N SER A 60 -22.97 -12.05 -27.46
CA SER A 60 -22.21 -11.10 -26.66
C SER A 60 -20.74 -11.50 -26.80
N SER A 61 -19.97 -10.71 -27.53
CA SER A 61 -18.52 -10.71 -27.45
C SER A 61 -18.12 -10.39 -26.01
N GLN A 62 -18.17 -11.38 -25.13
CA GLN A 62 -17.50 -11.34 -23.84
C GLN A 62 -16.01 -11.28 -24.16
N THR A 63 -15.49 -10.06 -24.25
CA THR A 63 -14.07 -9.84 -24.12
C THR A 63 -13.70 -10.40 -22.75
N ASN A 64 -13.06 -11.57 -22.72
CA ASN A 64 -12.48 -12.13 -21.50
C ASN A 64 -11.38 -11.18 -21.03
N ILE A 65 -11.76 -10.16 -20.26
CA ILE A 65 -10.81 -9.19 -19.71
C ILE A 65 -10.12 -9.90 -18.56
N SER A 66 -8.84 -10.20 -18.75
CA SER A 66 -8.01 -10.79 -17.69
C SER A 66 -8.00 -9.86 -16.47
N GLY A 67 -8.20 -10.44 -15.27
CA GLY A 67 -8.19 -9.70 -14.01
C GLY A 67 -6.90 -8.88 -13.80
N ASP A 68 -5.78 -9.36 -14.33
CA ASP A 68 -4.50 -8.65 -14.30
C ASP A 68 -4.55 -7.29 -14.99
N VAL A 69 -5.22 -7.21 -16.16
CA VAL A 69 -5.35 -5.95 -16.92
C VAL A 69 -6.23 -4.96 -16.16
N VAL A 70 -7.25 -5.46 -15.44
CA VAL A 70 -8.12 -4.64 -14.59
C VAL A 70 -7.33 -4.02 -13.45
N VAL A 71 -6.54 -4.82 -12.72
CA VAL A 71 -5.71 -4.35 -11.61
C VAL A 71 -4.67 -3.35 -12.10
N GLU A 72 -3.96 -3.65 -13.18
CA GLU A 72 -2.96 -2.75 -13.76
C GLU A 72 -3.56 -1.40 -14.17
N SER A 73 -4.69 -1.43 -14.90
CA SER A 73 -5.39 -0.22 -15.33
C SER A 73 -5.91 0.60 -14.15
N CYS A 74 -6.47 -0.08 -13.14
CA CYS A 74 -6.98 0.58 -11.95
C CYS A 74 -5.86 1.21 -11.12
N CYS A 75 -4.73 0.53 -10.92
CA CYS A 75 -3.54 1.08 -10.26
C CYS A 75 -3.00 2.32 -11.00
N SER A 76 -2.95 2.28 -12.34
CA SER A 76 -2.55 3.43 -13.16
C SER A 76 -3.47 4.63 -12.93
N VAL A 77 -4.79 4.43 -12.95
CA VAL A 77 -5.78 5.49 -12.63
C VAL A 77 -5.62 6.00 -11.20
N LEU A 78 -5.49 5.10 -10.22
CA LEU A 78 -5.36 5.43 -8.80
C LEU A 78 -4.09 6.24 -8.51
N SER A 79 -2.99 5.96 -9.21
CA SER A 79 -1.74 6.72 -9.06
C SER A 79 -1.93 8.21 -9.39
N MET A 80 -2.89 8.54 -10.27
CA MET A 80 -3.22 9.91 -10.63
C MET A 80 -4.30 10.49 -9.71
N VAL A 81 -5.41 9.79 -9.51
CA VAL A 81 -6.57 10.35 -8.78
C VAL A 81 -6.37 10.45 -7.27
N CYS A 82 -5.43 9.68 -6.70
CA CYS A 82 -5.03 9.85 -5.30
C CYS A 82 -4.32 11.21 -5.06
N ALA A 83 -3.83 11.86 -6.11
CA ALA A 83 -3.26 13.20 -6.02
C ALA A 83 -4.34 14.32 -6.05
N ASP A 84 -5.62 13.99 -6.27
CA ASP A 84 -6.69 14.99 -6.43
C ASP A 84 -6.71 15.97 -5.23
N PRO A 85 -6.78 17.28 -5.47
CA PRO A 85 -6.81 18.27 -4.39
C PRO A 85 -8.14 18.26 -3.62
N VAL A 86 -9.21 17.70 -4.18
CA VAL A 86 -10.54 17.68 -3.56
C VAL A 86 -10.67 16.46 -2.66
N TYR A 87 -10.84 16.70 -1.36
CA TYR A 87 -10.96 15.66 -0.34
C TYR A 87 -12.00 14.57 -0.66
N LYS A 88 -13.19 14.93 -1.16
CA LYS A 88 -14.24 13.95 -1.51
C LYS A 88 -13.82 13.02 -2.65
N VAL A 89 -13.11 13.54 -3.65
CA VAL A 89 -12.57 12.74 -4.76
C VAL A 89 -11.47 11.82 -4.25
N TYR A 90 -10.58 12.33 -3.38
CA TYR A 90 -9.55 11.52 -2.72
C TYR A 90 -10.15 10.37 -1.90
N VAL A 91 -11.19 10.62 -1.11
CA VAL A 91 -11.93 9.58 -0.37
C VAL A 91 -12.51 8.53 -1.32
N ALA A 92 -13.09 8.95 -2.45
CA ALA A 92 -13.61 8.02 -3.45
C ALA A 92 -12.47 7.18 -4.06
N ALA A 93 -11.31 7.77 -4.35
CA ALA A 93 -10.14 7.04 -4.86
C ALA A 93 -9.65 5.98 -3.87
N LEU A 94 -9.56 6.30 -2.57
CA LEU A 94 -9.18 5.33 -1.55
C LEU A 94 -10.20 4.20 -1.37
N LYS A 95 -11.50 4.50 -1.54
CA LYS A 95 -12.55 3.47 -1.57
C LYS A 95 -12.41 2.55 -2.78
N THR A 96 -12.11 3.11 -3.96
CA THR A 96 -11.81 2.32 -5.17
C THR A 96 -10.57 1.46 -4.98
N LEU A 97 -9.50 1.98 -4.37
CA LEU A 97 -8.31 1.20 -3.99
C LEU A 97 -8.70 0.01 -3.12
N ARG A 98 -9.42 0.24 -2.02
CA ARG A 98 -9.88 -0.84 -1.14
C ARG A 98 -10.71 -1.86 -1.90
N ALA A 99 -11.68 -1.42 -2.70
CA ALA A 99 -12.55 -2.29 -3.47
C ALA A 99 -11.75 -3.16 -4.46
N MET A 100 -10.73 -2.63 -5.10
CA MET A 100 -9.83 -3.42 -5.94
C MET A 100 -9.06 -4.46 -5.11
N LEU A 101 -8.43 -4.06 -4.00
CA LEU A 101 -7.58 -4.94 -3.21
C LEU A 101 -8.34 -6.14 -2.62
N VAL A 102 -9.56 -5.93 -2.12
CA VAL A 102 -10.34 -7.01 -1.48
C VAL A 102 -10.81 -8.09 -2.45
N TYR A 103 -10.84 -7.81 -3.76
CA TYR A 103 -11.17 -8.78 -4.82
C TYR A 103 -9.95 -9.17 -5.67
N THR A 104 -8.75 -8.69 -5.36
CA THR A 104 -7.53 -9.07 -6.10
C THR A 104 -7.01 -10.41 -5.58
N PRO A 105 -6.89 -11.46 -6.42
CA PRO A 105 -6.23 -12.70 -6.01
C PRO A 105 -4.71 -12.49 -5.90
N CYS A 106 -4.09 -13.14 -4.92
CA CYS A 106 -2.64 -13.11 -4.74
C CYS A 106 -2.20 -14.32 -3.91
N HIS A 107 -1.76 -15.38 -4.59
CA HIS A 107 -1.43 -16.68 -3.99
C HIS A 107 0.06 -17.02 -4.12
N SER A 108 0.77 -16.38 -5.05
CA SER A 108 2.19 -16.62 -5.33
C SER A 108 3.07 -15.40 -5.08
N LEU A 109 4.35 -15.65 -4.81
CA LEU A 109 5.36 -14.59 -4.61
C LEU A 109 5.55 -13.72 -5.86
N THR A 110 5.38 -14.29 -7.05
CA THR A 110 5.43 -13.58 -8.34
C THR A 110 4.27 -12.61 -8.47
N GLU A 111 3.04 -13.04 -8.17
CA GLU A 111 1.86 -12.17 -8.14
C GLU A 111 1.99 -11.06 -7.11
N ARG A 112 2.50 -11.37 -5.90
CA ARG A 112 2.79 -10.36 -4.88
C ARG A 112 3.75 -9.31 -5.42
N THR A 113 4.86 -9.74 -6.02
CA THR A 113 5.88 -8.83 -6.55
C THR A 113 5.32 -7.93 -7.64
N LYS A 114 4.52 -8.49 -8.56
CA LYS A 114 3.82 -7.72 -9.60
C LYS A 114 2.85 -6.71 -8.99
N LEU A 115 2.04 -7.13 -8.02
CA LEU A 115 1.08 -6.25 -7.34
C LEU A 115 1.78 -5.12 -6.57
N GLN A 116 2.91 -5.41 -5.90
CA GLN A 116 3.74 -4.41 -5.23
C GLN A 116 4.27 -3.35 -6.22
N GLN A 117 4.72 -3.76 -7.41
CA GLN A 117 5.17 -2.85 -8.46
C GLN A 117 4.05 -1.94 -8.96
N LEU A 118 2.85 -2.49 -9.17
CA LEU A 118 1.68 -1.73 -9.61
C LEU A 118 1.17 -0.75 -8.53
N LEU A 119 1.21 -1.15 -7.25
CA LEU A 119 0.75 -0.32 -6.14
C LEU A 119 1.75 0.75 -5.70
N LYS A 120 3.05 0.56 -5.96
CA LYS A 120 4.10 1.47 -5.50
C LYS A 120 3.81 2.95 -5.86
N PRO A 121 3.44 3.32 -7.11
CA PRO A 121 3.10 4.71 -7.45
C PRO A 121 1.88 5.25 -6.70
N VAL A 122 0.89 4.38 -6.40
CA VAL A 122 -0.29 4.75 -5.63
C VAL A 122 0.10 5.06 -4.18
N VAL A 123 0.93 4.21 -3.57
CA VAL A 123 1.45 4.40 -2.21
C VAL A 123 2.32 5.66 -2.13
N GLU A 124 3.19 5.89 -3.11
CA GLU A 124 4.01 7.11 -3.19
C GLU A 124 3.15 8.38 -3.25
N THR A 125 2.03 8.34 -3.97
CA THR A 125 1.07 9.46 -4.02
C THR A 125 0.39 9.68 -2.67
N ILE A 126 -0.02 8.60 -1.99
CA ILE A 126 -0.62 8.68 -0.65
C ILE A 126 0.41 9.17 0.39
N LEU A 127 1.68 8.78 0.27
CA LEU A 127 2.76 9.24 1.13
C LEU A 127 2.91 10.77 1.10
N VAL A 128 2.81 11.41 -0.08
CA VAL A 128 2.81 12.88 -0.18
C VAL A 128 1.63 13.49 0.57
N LYS A 129 0.45 12.85 0.50
CA LYS A 129 -0.76 13.30 1.20
C LYS A 129 -0.67 13.15 2.73
N CYS A 130 0.23 12.33 3.28
CA CYS A 130 0.48 12.29 4.73
C CYS A 130 0.99 13.62 5.30
N ALA A 131 1.55 14.50 4.48
CA ALA A 131 1.97 15.86 4.84
C ALA A 131 1.06 16.94 4.23
N ASP A 132 -0.17 16.59 3.86
CA ASP A 132 -1.15 17.55 3.35
C ASP A 132 -1.52 18.59 4.43
N PRO A 133 -1.59 19.89 4.08
CA PRO A 133 -1.96 20.95 5.03
C PRO A 133 -3.37 20.76 5.60
N ASN A 134 -4.25 20.06 4.88
CA ASN A 134 -5.54 19.66 5.42
C ASN A 134 -5.37 18.44 6.34
N SER A 135 -5.58 18.65 7.64
CA SER A 135 -5.46 17.60 8.67
C SER A 135 -6.34 16.38 8.38
N ARG A 136 -7.52 16.57 7.80
CA ARG A 136 -8.43 15.46 7.46
C ARG A 136 -7.87 14.59 6.34
N THR A 137 -7.21 15.21 5.36
CA THR A 137 -6.52 14.49 4.28
C THR A 137 -5.33 13.73 4.84
N SER A 138 -4.43 14.41 5.55
CA SER A 138 -3.21 13.80 6.08
C SER A 138 -3.48 12.67 7.07
N GLN A 139 -4.45 12.84 7.99
CA GLN A 139 -4.86 11.76 8.89
C GLN A 139 -5.40 10.56 8.13
N LEU A 140 -6.26 10.77 7.13
CA LEU A 140 -6.80 9.68 6.33
C LEU A 140 -5.70 8.95 5.55
N SER A 141 -4.74 9.67 4.97
CA SER A 141 -3.59 9.09 4.27
C SER A 141 -2.74 8.24 5.19
N VAL A 142 -2.40 8.76 6.38
CA VAL A 142 -1.67 8.02 7.41
C VAL A 142 -2.44 6.76 7.79
N SER A 143 -3.71 6.88 8.20
CA SER A 143 -4.54 5.73 8.59
C SER A 143 -4.63 4.67 7.49
N THR A 144 -4.74 5.09 6.22
CA THR A 144 -4.79 4.16 5.07
C THR A 144 -3.50 3.34 4.97
N LEU A 145 -2.33 3.98 5.09
CA LEU A 145 -1.05 3.27 5.04
C LEU A 145 -0.82 2.41 6.30
N MET A 146 -1.32 2.84 7.47
CA MET A 146 -1.30 2.01 8.67
C MET A 146 -2.15 0.74 8.52
N GLU A 147 -3.32 0.83 7.88
CA GLU A 147 -4.12 -0.35 7.54
C GLU A 147 -3.40 -1.28 6.55
N MET A 148 -2.61 -0.73 5.63
CA MET A 148 -1.78 -1.53 4.73
C MET A 148 -0.65 -2.26 5.47
N CYS A 149 -0.04 -1.61 6.48
CA CYS A 149 0.99 -2.21 7.32
C CYS A 149 0.49 -3.43 8.10
N LYS A 150 -0.78 -3.40 8.56
CA LYS A 150 -1.44 -4.55 9.21
C LYS A 150 -1.60 -5.77 8.29
N GLY A 151 -1.34 -5.62 6.99
CA GLY A 151 -1.34 -6.71 6.02
C GLY A 151 -2.70 -7.40 5.95
N GLN A 152 -2.72 -8.72 6.09
CA GLN A 152 -3.94 -9.53 6.02
C GLN A 152 -4.87 -9.37 7.23
N ALA A 153 -4.40 -8.77 8.33
CA ALA A 153 -5.23 -8.45 9.49
C ALA A 153 -5.93 -7.08 9.38
N GLY A 154 -5.53 -6.24 8.42
CA GLY A 154 -6.06 -4.89 8.21
C GLY A 154 -7.30 -4.84 7.32
N GLU A 155 -7.89 -3.65 7.21
CA GLU A 155 -9.04 -3.41 6.33
C GLU A 155 -8.68 -3.48 4.82
N LEU A 156 -7.40 -3.34 4.49
CA LEU A 156 -6.85 -3.42 3.12
C LEU A 156 -6.29 -4.80 2.77
N ALA A 157 -6.72 -5.84 3.49
CA ALA A 157 -6.35 -7.22 3.23
C ALA A 157 -6.66 -7.63 1.77
N ILE A 158 -5.67 -8.25 1.11
CA ILE A 158 -5.75 -8.64 -0.30
C ILE A 158 -6.63 -9.88 -0.43
N GLY A 159 -7.59 -9.84 -1.37
CA GLY A 159 -8.48 -10.96 -1.67
C GLY A 159 -9.41 -11.32 -0.51
N ARG A 160 -9.69 -10.39 0.41
CA ARG A 160 -10.52 -10.61 1.61
C ARG A 160 -11.92 -11.11 1.30
N GLU A 161 -12.52 -10.66 0.20
CA GLU A 161 -13.90 -10.98 -0.17
C GLU A 161 -13.97 -12.19 -1.15
N ILE A 162 -12.85 -12.86 -1.41
CA ILE A 162 -12.78 -14.06 -2.23
C ILE A 162 -12.92 -15.29 -1.32
N LEU A 163 -13.89 -16.17 -1.62
CA LEU A 163 -14.08 -17.43 -0.89
C LEU A 163 -12.80 -18.29 -0.97
N LYS A 164 -12.29 -18.74 0.19
CA LYS A 164 -11.04 -19.53 0.32
C LYS A 164 -9.82 -18.87 -0.33
N SER A 165 -9.73 -17.55 -0.25
CA SER A 165 -8.64 -16.76 -0.84
C SER A 165 -7.24 -17.33 -0.56
N GLY A 166 -6.93 -17.78 0.65
CA GLY A 166 -5.57 -18.26 0.96
C GLY A 166 -4.48 -17.27 0.57
N SER A 167 -4.81 -15.97 0.52
CA SER A 167 -3.93 -14.96 -0.03
C SER A 167 -2.72 -14.76 0.85
N ILE A 168 -1.56 -14.70 0.23
CA ILE A 168 -0.32 -14.41 0.94
C ILE A 168 -0.20 -12.91 1.27
N GLY A 169 -1.05 -12.04 0.71
CA GLY A 169 -1.06 -10.59 0.93
C GLY A 169 0.11 -9.82 0.33
N ILE A 170 0.12 -8.51 0.58
CA ILE A 170 1.03 -7.56 -0.09
C ILE A 170 2.40 -7.40 0.60
N GLY A 171 2.60 -7.98 1.78
CA GLY A 171 3.86 -7.88 2.54
C GLY A 171 3.85 -6.88 3.71
N GLY A 172 2.70 -6.26 4.00
CA GLY A 172 2.52 -5.47 5.24
C GLY A 172 3.55 -4.37 5.43
N ILE A 173 4.15 -4.33 6.62
CA ILE A 173 5.19 -3.35 7.00
C ILE A 173 6.36 -3.34 6.01
N ASP A 174 6.85 -4.50 5.58
CA ASP A 174 8.05 -4.58 4.71
C ASP A 174 7.81 -3.92 3.35
N PHE A 175 6.62 -4.08 2.79
CA PHE A 175 6.24 -3.38 1.55
C PHE A 175 6.20 -1.86 1.76
N VAL A 176 5.59 -1.39 2.84
CA VAL A 176 5.48 0.05 3.13
C VAL A 176 6.85 0.66 3.42
N LEU A 177 7.74 -0.04 4.13
CA LEU A 177 9.13 0.38 4.35
C LEU A 177 9.88 0.52 3.02
N ASN A 178 9.71 -0.44 2.10
CA ASN A 178 10.28 -0.35 0.76
C ASN A 178 9.76 0.87 -0.02
N CYS A 179 8.50 1.26 0.15
CA CYS A 179 7.96 2.49 -0.44
C CYS A 179 8.50 3.77 0.21
N ILE A 180 8.71 3.76 1.53
CA ILE A 180 9.30 4.89 2.26
C ILE A 180 10.75 5.12 1.81
N LEU A 181 11.55 4.04 1.82
CA LEU A 181 13.00 4.11 1.61
C LEU A 181 13.40 4.09 0.13
N GLY A 182 12.57 3.52 -0.75
CA GLY A 182 12.93 3.17 -2.13
C GLY A 182 12.73 4.27 -3.17
N THR A 183 12.20 5.45 -2.83
CA THR A 183 12.09 6.56 -3.77
C THR A 183 13.15 7.61 -3.44
N GLN A 184 14.09 7.83 -4.37
CA GLN A 184 14.92 9.04 -4.34
C GLN A 184 13.99 10.22 -4.66
N SER A 185 13.51 10.89 -3.62
CA SER A 185 12.72 12.11 -3.80
C SER A 185 13.63 13.20 -4.35
N GLU A 186 13.18 13.90 -5.38
CA GLU A 186 13.83 15.13 -5.84
C GLU A 186 14.15 16.04 -4.64
N PRO A 187 15.35 16.63 -4.56
CA PRO A 187 15.85 17.33 -3.37
C PRO A 187 14.96 18.51 -2.94
N ASN A 188 14.15 19.04 -3.86
CA ASN A 188 13.26 20.18 -3.62
C ASN A 188 11.83 19.80 -3.17
N ASN A 189 11.48 18.51 -3.15
CA ASN A 189 10.13 18.08 -2.76
C ASN A 189 10.04 17.82 -1.25
N TRP A 190 10.04 18.91 -0.47
CA TRP A 190 9.94 18.84 1.00
C TRP A 190 8.68 18.12 1.48
N GLN A 191 7.57 18.19 0.74
CA GLN A 191 6.30 17.58 1.15
C GLN A 191 6.37 16.06 1.05
N ALA A 192 6.97 15.52 -0.02
CA ALA A 192 7.18 14.09 -0.16
C ALA A 192 8.10 13.53 0.93
N LEU A 193 9.12 14.29 1.35
CA LEU A 193 9.98 13.93 2.46
C LEU A 193 9.24 14.00 3.80
N LEU A 194 8.51 15.10 4.06
CA LEU A 194 7.74 15.27 5.28
C LEU A 194 6.67 14.18 5.44
N GLY A 195 6.00 13.80 4.36
CA GLY A 195 4.98 12.74 4.37
C GLY A 195 5.53 11.38 4.79
N ARG A 196 6.74 11.04 4.31
CA ARG A 196 7.47 9.85 4.75
C ARG A 196 7.83 9.91 6.23
N LEU A 197 8.36 11.05 6.70
CA LEU A 197 8.68 11.24 8.12
C LEU A 197 7.43 11.14 9.01
N CYS A 198 6.30 11.72 8.58
CA CYS A 198 5.03 11.61 9.28
C CYS A 198 4.58 10.15 9.44
N LEU A 199 4.77 9.32 8.40
CA LEU A 199 4.44 7.91 8.50
C LEU A 199 5.42 7.14 9.39
N ILE A 200 6.73 7.42 9.30
CA ILE A 200 7.76 6.81 10.17
C ILE A 200 7.43 7.05 11.64
N ASP A 201 7.14 8.30 12.03
CA ASP A 201 6.78 8.66 13.41
C ASP A 201 5.60 7.83 13.93
N ARG A 202 4.63 7.52 13.06
CA ARG A 202 3.46 6.71 13.38
C ARG A 202 3.74 5.20 13.38
N LEU A 203 4.58 4.71 12.48
CA LEU A 203 4.99 3.31 12.43
C LEU A 203 5.70 2.88 13.72
N LEU A 204 6.64 3.70 14.20
CA LEU A 204 7.41 3.41 15.41
C LEU A 204 6.53 3.38 16.66
N LEU A 205 5.42 4.13 16.65
CA LEU A 205 4.46 4.18 17.77
C LEU A 205 3.46 3.02 17.74
N GLU A 206 2.93 2.69 16.56
CA GLU A 206 1.86 1.70 16.41
C GLU A 206 2.37 0.25 16.37
N PHE A 207 3.57 0.04 15.81
CA PHE A 207 4.18 -1.29 15.66
C PHE A 207 5.50 -1.40 16.43
N PRO A 208 5.53 -1.10 17.74
CA PRO A 208 6.78 -1.09 18.50
C PRO A 208 7.45 -2.47 18.52
N GLY A 209 6.67 -3.55 18.39
CA GLY A 209 7.19 -4.92 18.30
C GLY A 209 8.09 -5.18 17.09
N ASP A 210 7.81 -4.55 15.95
CA ASP A 210 8.55 -4.72 14.70
C ASP A 210 9.86 -3.92 14.65
N PHE A 211 9.93 -2.81 15.40
CA PHE A 211 11.07 -1.89 15.39
C PHE A 211 11.92 -1.93 16.66
N TYR A 212 11.35 -2.40 17.76
CA TYR A 212 12.00 -2.51 19.06
C TYR A 212 11.85 -3.95 19.61
N PRO A 213 12.60 -4.92 19.06
CA PRO A 213 12.44 -6.34 19.39
C PRO A 213 12.59 -6.65 20.89
N HIS A 214 13.34 -5.84 21.63
CA HIS A 214 13.52 -5.97 23.08
C HIS A 214 12.22 -5.78 23.90
N ILE A 215 11.17 -5.23 23.30
CA ILE A 215 9.86 -5.06 23.97
C ILE A 215 9.12 -6.41 24.05
N ILE A 216 9.31 -7.28 23.05
CA ILE A 216 8.64 -8.58 22.96
C ILE A 216 9.54 -9.71 23.44
N SER A 217 10.80 -9.70 23.00
CA SER A 217 11.79 -10.70 23.38
C SER A 217 12.46 -10.29 24.68
N GLY A 218 12.14 -10.97 25.78
CA GLY A 218 12.93 -10.86 27.02
C GLY A 218 14.40 -11.17 26.76
N ASP A 219 15.29 -10.42 27.43
CA ASP A 219 16.76 -10.40 27.31
C ASP A 219 17.42 -11.75 26.99
N ILE A 220 17.58 -12.09 25.70
CA ILE A 220 18.30 -13.29 25.28
C ILE A 220 19.10 -13.03 23.98
N LEU A 221 20.42 -12.86 24.21
CA LEU A 221 21.60 -13.33 23.45
C LEU A 221 22.32 -12.47 22.36
N GLN A 222 23.65 -12.56 22.47
CA GLN A 222 24.81 -12.22 21.62
C GLN A 222 24.89 -10.85 20.91
N ALA A 223 25.93 -10.08 21.23
CA ALA A 223 26.20 -8.72 20.79
C ALA A 223 26.15 -8.52 19.26
N ASP A 224 26.71 -9.44 18.48
CA ASP A 224 26.79 -9.28 17.02
C ASP A 224 25.47 -9.57 16.31
N ALA A 225 24.60 -10.42 16.86
CA ALA A 225 23.27 -10.69 16.30
C ALA A 225 22.20 -9.67 16.73
N ILE A 226 22.52 -8.76 17.66
CA ILE A 226 21.57 -7.79 18.18
C ILE A 226 21.35 -6.67 17.16
N ILE A 227 22.39 -6.12 16.53
CA ILE A 227 22.26 -4.98 15.60
C ILE A 227 21.42 -5.35 14.38
N ASP A 228 21.62 -6.55 13.82
CA ASP A 228 20.87 -7.05 12.67
C ASP A 228 19.35 -7.11 12.95
N ARG A 229 18.95 -7.40 14.18
CA ARG A 229 17.53 -7.40 14.57
C ARG A 229 16.90 -6.00 14.54
N TYR A 230 17.70 -4.94 14.59
CA TYR A 230 17.23 -3.55 14.49
C TYR A 230 17.38 -2.96 13.09
N GLU A 231 17.69 -3.75 12.06
CA GLU A 231 17.90 -3.25 10.69
C GLU A 231 16.73 -2.38 10.18
N LYS A 232 15.48 -2.78 10.45
CA LYS A 232 14.28 -1.98 10.12
C LYS A 232 14.26 -0.62 10.80
N LEU A 233 14.63 -0.56 12.08
CA LEU A 233 14.73 0.70 12.81
C LEU A 233 15.89 1.55 12.27
N LEU A 234 17.07 0.95 12.13
CA LEU A 234 18.30 1.65 11.72
C LEU A 234 18.18 2.23 10.31
N SER A 235 17.52 1.53 9.38
CA SER A 235 17.24 2.05 8.04
C SER A 235 16.33 3.28 8.06
N LEU A 236 15.26 3.27 8.86
CA LEU A 236 14.39 4.44 9.04
C LEU A 236 15.10 5.62 9.71
N LEU A 237 15.94 5.36 10.72
CA LEU A 237 16.73 6.40 11.38
C LEU A 237 17.78 6.98 10.44
N SER A 238 18.45 6.14 9.64
CA SER A 238 19.37 6.60 8.59
C SER A 238 18.67 7.51 7.60
N PHE A 239 17.44 7.16 7.20
CA PHE A 239 16.63 8.02 6.33
C PHE A 239 16.28 9.36 7.02
N ALA A 240 15.86 9.33 8.29
CA ALA A 240 15.56 10.55 9.04
C ALA A 240 16.80 11.46 9.18
N LEU A 241 17.97 10.88 9.48
CA LEU A 241 19.23 11.62 9.64
C LEU A 241 19.63 12.41 8.40
N ARG A 242 19.39 11.90 7.19
CA ARG A 242 19.67 12.64 5.93
C ARG A 242 18.96 13.98 5.82
N SER A 243 17.95 14.23 6.66
CA SER A 243 17.10 15.42 6.58
C SER A 243 17.06 16.25 7.87
N ILE A 244 17.97 16.01 8.81
CA ILE A 244 18.01 16.76 10.09
C ILE A 244 18.27 18.26 9.88
N ASP A 245 19.14 18.62 8.93
CA ASP A 245 19.50 20.00 8.63
C ASP A 245 18.76 20.54 7.40
N ASN A 246 17.61 19.95 7.07
CA ASN A 246 16.79 20.40 5.95
C ASN A 246 16.31 21.85 6.17
N SER A 247 16.35 22.66 5.10
CA SER A 247 15.94 24.06 5.12
C SER A 247 14.46 24.25 5.47
N HIS A 248 13.60 23.25 5.20
CA HIS A 248 12.21 23.27 5.63
C HIS A 248 12.10 22.91 7.12
N SER A 249 11.70 23.89 7.93
CA SER A 249 11.71 23.81 9.40
C SER A 249 11.01 22.56 9.97
N MET A 250 9.86 22.17 9.40
CA MET A 250 9.12 21.01 9.88
C MET A 250 9.78 19.68 9.55
N VAL A 251 10.52 19.60 8.44
CA VAL A 251 11.24 18.38 8.05
C VAL A 251 12.33 18.13 9.08
N GLY A 252 13.26 19.09 9.26
CA GLY A 252 14.34 18.94 10.23
C GLY A 252 13.84 18.73 11.67
N LYS A 253 12.77 19.43 12.07
CA LYS A 253 12.17 19.26 13.40
C LYS A 253 11.62 17.85 13.62
N LEU A 254 10.93 17.28 12.63
CA LEU A 254 10.36 15.94 12.75
C LEU A 254 11.45 14.87 12.69
N SER A 255 12.44 15.00 11.81
CA SER A 255 13.59 14.10 11.73
C SER A 255 14.33 14.00 13.06
N ARG A 256 14.66 15.14 13.69
CA ARG A 256 15.28 15.18 15.02
C ARG A 256 14.39 14.53 16.08
N ARG A 257 13.08 14.77 16.05
CA ARG A 257 12.13 14.19 17.00
C ARG A 257 12.06 12.67 16.88
N ILE A 258 11.98 12.14 15.66
CA ILE A 258 11.95 10.68 15.40
C ILE A 258 13.22 10.05 15.97
N PHE A 259 14.39 10.63 15.65
CA PHE A 259 15.68 10.12 16.11
C PHE A 259 15.80 10.11 17.63
N LEU A 260 15.49 11.24 18.29
CA LEU A 260 15.54 11.35 19.75
C LEU A 260 14.52 10.44 20.46
N SER A 261 13.34 10.25 19.87
CA SER A 261 12.32 9.35 20.43
C SER A 261 12.77 7.89 20.33
N ALA A 262 13.35 7.48 19.21
CA ALA A 262 13.92 6.16 19.05
C ALA A 262 15.12 5.92 19.99
N ALA A 263 16.01 6.92 20.14
CA ALA A 263 17.12 6.87 21.09
C ALA A 263 16.63 6.64 22.54
N ARG A 264 15.54 7.31 22.93
CA ARG A 264 14.91 7.09 24.24
C ARG A 264 14.39 5.66 24.38
N MET A 265 13.75 5.11 23.35
CA MET A 265 13.22 3.75 23.37
C MET A 265 14.33 2.69 23.52
N VAL A 266 15.47 2.88 22.85
CA VAL A 266 16.59 1.92 22.91
C VAL A 266 17.61 2.21 24.03
N ALA A 267 17.35 3.17 24.92
CA ALA A 267 18.27 3.52 26.01
C ALA A 267 18.57 2.34 26.97
N ARG A 268 17.67 1.35 27.04
CA ARG A 268 17.85 0.12 27.81
C ARG A 268 18.67 -0.95 27.09
N VAL A 269 19.05 -0.70 25.84
CA VAL A 269 19.84 -1.60 24.99
C VAL A 269 21.13 -0.87 24.58
N PRO A 270 22.17 -0.87 25.44
CA PRO A 270 23.33 0.02 25.29
C PRO A 270 24.03 -0.11 23.93
N GLN A 271 24.12 -1.32 23.38
CA GLN A 271 24.77 -1.56 22.08
C GLN A 271 24.06 -0.82 20.94
N VAL A 272 22.73 -0.85 20.92
CA VAL A 272 21.92 -0.15 19.91
C VAL A 272 21.98 1.37 20.14
N PHE A 273 21.97 1.80 21.41
CA PHE A 273 22.12 3.22 21.74
C PHE A 273 23.47 3.80 21.29
N VAL A 274 24.57 3.07 21.53
CA VAL A 274 25.90 3.44 21.01
C VAL A 274 25.88 3.49 19.48
N LYS A 275 25.22 2.53 18.81
CA LYS A 275 25.08 2.57 17.36
C LYS A 275 24.38 3.82 16.85
N LEU A 276 23.34 4.29 17.54
CA LEU A 276 22.67 5.55 17.20
C LEU A 276 23.63 6.75 17.35
N ILE A 277 24.48 6.78 18.38
CA ILE A 277 25.50 7.84 18.53
C ILE A 277 26.52 7.79 17.39
N GLU A 278 26.98 6.61 17.00
CA GLU A 278 27.88 6.45 15.85
C GLU A 278 27.26 7.01 14.57
N MET A 279 25.97 6.75 14.32
CA MET A 279 25.27 7.27 13.14
C MET A 279 25.27 8.81 13.09
N LEU A 280 25.16 9.48 14.24
CA LEU A 280 25.25 10.95 14.31
C LEU A 280 26.63 11.47 13.92
N SER A 281 27.69 10.68 14.11
CA SER A 281 29.06 11.06 13.75
C SER A 281 29.33 10.94 12.24
N MET A 282 28.42 10.30 11.50
CA MET A 282 28.50 10.08 10.05
C MET A 282 27.62 11.06 9.25
N THR A 283 26.95 11.99 9.94
CA THR A 283 26.04 12.98 9.34
C THR A 283 26.75 14.31 9.21
#